data_AF-A0A8X8ZWE0-F1
#
_entry.id   AF-A0A8X8ZWE0-F1
#
_cell.length_a   1.000
_cell.length_b   1.000
_cell.length_c   1.000
_cell.angle_alpha   90.00
_cell.angle_beta   90.00
_cell.angle_gamma   90.00
#
_symmetry.space_group_name_H-M   'P 1'
#
loop_
_entity.id
_entity.type
_entity.pdbx_description
1 polymer ?
#
loop_
_entity_poly.entity_id
_entity_poly.type
_entity_poly.pdbx_seq_one_letter_code
_entity_poly.pdbx_strand_id
1 'polypeptide(L)'
;MKIDGVGPPFIKSLYKAAASLYRTDPWRRLRPGHLFGVKVGKDREWYGRRQPFPCIQFIGGDGGDLGIHMFRSPEDARKSTGGRETIRVGNVELFRVTYEVESLMFASNKRMIKCLGLESSGEDRFPVFDVVRCRPSGELEFRNPTFEELRFCYGVLMAAALVHPLLEGDGGGAPIYARLAAFQPLIETVDVQWPAEFSKGTDLVSVTISHPPNHGYQEKITEHSQG
;
A
#
# COMPACT_ATOMS: atom_id res chain seq x y z
N MET A 1 13.40 -8.67 -11.38
CA MET A 1 11.96 -8.95 -11.31
C MET A 1 11.52 -9.46 -12.68
N LYS A 2 11.18 -10.74 -12.81
CA LYS A 2 10.57 -11.29 -14.04
C LYS A 2 9.15 -11.68 -13.66
N ILE A 3 8.18 -10.88 -14.11
CA ILE A 3 6.76 -11.10 -13.85
C ILE A 3 6.11 -11.17 -15.22
N ASP A 4 5.39 -12.26 -15.47
CA ASP A 4 4.78 -12.49 -16.77
C ASP A 4 3.75 -11.40 -17.07
N GLY A 5 3.79 -10.87 -18.29
CA GLY A 5 2.94 -9.76 -18.72
C GLY A 5 3.39 -8.36 -18.29
N VAL A 6 4.49 -8.22 -17.53
CA VAL A 6 5.01 -6.91 -17.10
C VAL A 6 6.10 -6.41 -18.05
N GLY A 7 5.78 -5.39 -18.84
CA GLY A 7 6.74 -4.71 -19.73
C GLY A 7 7.53 -3.58 -19.02
N PRO A 8 8.66 -3.13 -19.60
CA PRO A 8 9.43 -2.01 -19.04
C PRO A 8 8.64 -0.72 -18.77
N PRO A 9 7.70 -0.28 -19.64
CA PRO A 9 6.94 0.94 -19.37
C PRO A 9 6.03 0.83 -18.14
N PHE A 10 5.48 -0.37 -17.89
CA PHE A 10 4.71 -0.66 -16.67
C PHE A 10 5.58 -0.50 -15.40
N ILE A 11 6.81 -1.05 -15.42
CA ILE A 11 7.74 -0.93 -14.29
C ILE A 11 8.09 0.55 -14.05
N LYS A 12 8.30 1.33 -15.11
CA LYS A 12 8.54 2.78 -15.00
C LYS A 12 7.38 3.50 -14.34
N SER A 13 6.14 3.19 -14.73
CA SER A 13 4.93 3.78 -14.14
C SER A 13 4.78 3.45 -12.65
N LEU A 14 5.13 2.23 -12.23
CA LEU A 14 5.17 1.87 -10.81
C LEU A 14 6.23 2.64 -10.01
N TYR A 15 7.45 2.74 -10.55
CA TYR A 15 8.53 3.48 -9.89
C TYR A 15 8.17 4.96 -9.75
N LYS A 16 7.54 5.55 -10.77
CA LYS A 16 6.97 6.91 -10.72
C LYS A 16 5.93 7.08 -9.63
N ALA A 17 4.96 6.17 -9.53
CA ALA A 17 3.92 6.22 -8.50
C ALA A 17 4.51 6.12 -7.08
N ALA A 18 5.46 5.20 -6.88
CA ALA A 18 6.15 5.04 -5.61
C ALA A 18 6.99 6.28 -5.26
N ALA A 19 7.71 6.85 -6.23
CA ALA A 19 8.48 8.08 -6.02
C ALA A 19 7.57 9.27 -5.69
N SER A 20 6.41 9.38 -6.33
CA SER A 20 5.40 10.41 -6.04
C SER A 20 4.96 10.35 -4.57
N LEU A 21 4.57 9.16 -4.09
CA LEU A 21 4.20 8.96 -2.68
C LEU A 21 5.36 9.18 -1.71
N TYR A 22 6.59 8.85 -2.12
CA TYR A 22 7.73 9.08 -1.24
C TYR A 22 7.97 10.58 -1.01
N ARG A 23 7.88 11.38 -2.08
CA ARG A 23 8.15 12.83 -2.05
C ARG A 23 7.13 13.63 -1.26
N THR A 24 5.93 13.10 -1.06
CA THR A 24 4.92 13.72 -0.19
C THR A 24 5.21 13.48 1.30
N ASP A 25 6.26 12.72 1.62
CA ASP A 25 6.78 12.46 2.97
C ASP A 25 5.72 12.03 4.00
N PRO A 26 4.96 10.95 3.72
CA PRO A 26 3.93 10.47 4.63
C PRO A 26 4.49 10.04 5.99
N TRP A 27 5.72 9.49 6.02
CA TRP A 27 6.33 8.95 7.24
C TRP A 27 6.73 10.01 8.26
N ARG A 28 6.76 11.29 7.89
CA ARG A 28 6.89 12.38 8.87
C ARG A 28 5.76 12.36 9.90
N ARG A 29 4.54 12.04 9.46
CA ARG A 29 3.31 12.08 10.27
C ARG A 29 2.75 10.68 10.57
N LEU A 30 2.93 9.74 9.65
CA LEU A 30 2.39 8.39 9.76
C LEU A 30 3.35 7.44 10.48
N ARG A 31 2.80 6.49 11.22
CA ARG A 31 3.51 5.49 12.02
C ARG A 31 2.85 4.13 11.79
N PRO A 32 3.53 3.01 12.12
CA PRO A 32 2.96 1.66 11.99
C PRO A 32 1.57 1.50 12.61
N GLY A 33 1.21 2.23 13.67
CA GLY A 33 -0.15 2.15 14.24
C GLY A 33 -1.30 2.61 13.33
N HIS A 34 -1.04 3.35 12.24
CA HIS A 34 -2.08 3.90 11.38
C HIS A 34 -2.45 2.94 10.26
N LEU A 35 -3.66 2.36 10.37
CA LEU A 35 -4.25 1.51 9.35
C LEU A 35 -5.23 2.31 8.49
N PHE A 36 -5.32 1.94 7.21
CA PHE A 36 -6.26 2.51 6.25
C PHE A 36 -6.99 1.40 5.52
N GLY A 37 -8.28 1.61 5.23
CA GLY A 37 -9.04 0.80 4.28
C GLY A 37 -8.85 1.34 2.88
N VAL A 38 -8.78 0.46 1.88
CA VAL A 38 -8.61 0.85 0.47
C VAL A 38 -9.55 0.05 -0.42
N LYS A 39 -10.22 0.75 -1.34
CA LYS A 39 -11.02 0.17 -2.41
C LYS A 39 -10.59 0.78 -3.75
N VAL A 40 -9.97 -0.03 -4.62
CA VAL A 40 -9.57 0.34 -5.98
C VAL A 40 -10.61 -0.23 -6.95
N GLY A 41 -11.46 0.63 -7.50
CA GLY A 41 -12.53 0.24 -8.43
C GLY A 41 -13.57 -0.69 -7.79
N LYS A 42 -14.17 -1.55 -8.62
CA LYS A 42 -15.21 -2.51 -8.20
C LYS A 42 -14.61 -3.90 -8.04
N ASP A 43 -15.10 -4.69 -7.07
CA ASP A 43 -14.61 -6.05 -6.84
C ASP A 43 -14.66 -6.94 -8.09
N ARG A 44 -15.69 -6.77 -8.93
CA ARG A 44 -15.86 -7.49 -10.20
C ARG A 44 -14.77 -7.22 -11.25
N GLU A 45 -13.98 -6.15 -11.09
CA GLU A 45 -12.88 -5.80 -11.99
C GLU A 45 -11.61 -6.59 -11.67
N TRP A 46 -11.57 -7.29 -10.54
CA TRP A 46 -10.42 -8.07 -10.08
C TRP A 46 -10.61 -9.56 -10.35
N TYR A 47 -9.49 -10.26 -10.55
CA TYR A 47 -9.50 -11.71 -10.67
C TYR A 47 -10.14 -12.36 -9.44
N GLY A 48 -11.04 -13.33 -9.64
CA GLY A 48 -11.81 -13.93 -8.55
C GLY A 48 -12.88 -13.01 -7.95
N ARG A 49 -13.16 -11.86 -8.58
CA ARG A 49 -14.14 -10.85 -8.16
C ARG A 49 -13.90 -10.32 -6.74
N ARG A 50 -12.64 -10.17 -6.35
CA ARG A 50 -12.25 -9.69 -5.03
C ARG A 50 -10.94 -8.91 -5.11
N GLN A 51 -10.88 -7.79 -4.40
CA GLN A 51 -9.65 -7.01 -4.28
C GLN A 51 -8.56 -7.74 -3.49
N PRO A 52 -7.28 -7.59 -3.89
CA PRO A 52 -6.19 -8.36 -3.32
C PRO A 52 -5.81 -7.92 -1.89
N PHE A 53 -5.64 -6.61 -1.64
CA PHE A 53 -5.15 -6.08 -0.37
C PHE A 53 -5.92 -4.83 0.11
N PRO A 54 -7.16 -4.98 0.60
CA PRO A 54 -8.03 -3.85 0.94
C PRO A 54 -7.65 -3.09 2.22
N CYS A 55 -6.53 -3.40 2.86
CA CYS A 55 -6.04 -2.69 4.03
C CYS A 55 -4.56 -2.36 3.87
N ILE A 56 -4.16 -1.12 4.19
CA ILE A 56 -2.77 -0.68 4.10
C ILE A 56 -2.28 -0.08 5.41
N GLN A 57 -0.96 -0.12 5.58
CA GLN A 57 -0.24 0.38 6.75
C GLN A 57 1.07 1.02 6.30
N PHE A 58 1.39 2.21 6.81
CA PHE A 58 2.70 2.83 6.61
C PHE A 58 3.68 2.34 7.68
N ILE A 59 4.90 1.96 7.28
CA ILE A 59 5.95 1.45 8.19
C ILE A 59 7.21 2.34 8.19
N GLY A 60 8.05 2.21 9.23
CA GLY A 60 9.38 2.82 9.29
C GLY A 60 9.44 4.26 9.81
N GLY A 61 8.29 4.94 10.00
CA GLY A 61 8.22 6.30 10.56
C GLY A 61 8.74 6.44 12.00
N ASP A 62 9.21 5.35 12.60
CA ASP A 62 9.82 5.20 13.93
C ASP A 62 11.31 4.78 13.87
N GLY A 63 11.97 4.88 12.70
CA GLY A 63 13.40 4.61 12.53
C GLY A 63 13.74 3.29 11.81
N GLY A 64 12.74 2.58 11.29
CA GLY A 64 12.92 1.41 10.44
C GLY A 64 12.88 1.72 8.93
N ASP A 65 12.86 0.67 8.10
CA ASP A 65 12.70 0.82 6.66
C ASP A 65 11.37 1.49 6.30
N LEU A 66 11.44 2.58 5.55
CA LEU A 66 10.26 3.29 5.08
C LEU A 66 9.52 2.43 4.05
N GLY A 67 8.21 2.39 4.16
CA GLY A 67 7.41 1.61 3.24
C GLY A 67 5.93 1.56 3.56
N ILE A 68 5.25 0.72 2.81
CA ILE A 68 3.83 0.41 2.96
C ILE A 68 3.65 -1.10 2.90
N HIS A 69 2.90 -1.62 3.87
CA HIS A 69 2.38 -2.97 3.86
C HIS A 69 0.92 -2.96 3.43
N MET A 70 0.54 -3.89 2.56
CA MET A 70 -0.83 -4.10 2.13
C MET A 70 -1.28 -5.50 2.55
N PHE A 71 -2.39 -5.56 3.26
CA PHE A 71 -2.94 -6.74 3.90
C PHE A 71 -4.27 -7.15 3.27
N ARG A 72 -4.56 -8.44 3.31
CA ARG A 72 -5.83 -9.02 2.82
C ARG A 72 -7.02 -8.64 3.71
N SER A 73 -6.78 -8.21 4.95
CA SER A 73 -7.80 -7.75 5.89
C SER A 73 -7.19 -6.87 7.00
N PRO A 74 -7.99 -6.02 7.67
CA PRO A 74 -7.57 -5.34 8.90
C PRO A 74 -7.18 -6.31 10.02
N GLU A 75 -7.81 -7.48 10.08
CA GLU A 75 -7.47 -8.55 11.03
C GLU A 75 -6.04 -9.05 10.79
N ASP A 76 -5.64 -9.25 9.54
CA ASP A 76 -4.28 -9.66 9.17
C ASP A 76 -3.26 -8.59 9.54
N ALA A 77 -3.60 -7.31 9.32
CA ALA A 77 -2.77 -6.18 9.73
C ALA A 77 -2.56 -6.18 11.26
N ARG A 78 -3.63 -6.34 12.04
CA ARG A 78 -3.55 -6.42 13.51
C ARG A 78 -2.74 -7.63 13.99
N LYS A 79 -2.90 -8.79 13.35
CA LYS A 79 -2.09 -9.99 13.66
C LYS A 79 -0.60 -9.77 13.40
N SER A 80 -0.26 -9.02 12.35
CA SER A 80 1.14 -8.73 12.00
C SER A 80 1.80 -7.68 12.90
N THR A 81 1.02 -6.91 13.66
CA THR A 81 1.47 -5.70 14.39
C THR A 81 1.28 -5.76 15.91
N GLY A 82 0.66 -6.82 16.43
CA GLY A 82 0.44 -6.93 17.88
C GLY A 82 1.73 -7.12 18.68
N GLY A 83 1.64 -6.91 20.00
CA GLY A 83 2.79 -6.86 20.92
C GLY A 83 3.69 -8.10 20.90
N ARG A 84 5.00 -7.85 21.07
CA ARG A 84 6.13 -8.78 20.93
C ARG A 84 6.15 -10.04 21.80
N GLU A 85 5.18 -10.31 22.66
CA GLU A 85 5.35 -11.33 23.69
C GLU A 85 4.68 -12.68 23.44
N THR A 86 3.71 -12.83 22.52
CA THR A 86 3.10 -14.17 22.27
C THR A 86 2.52 -14.41 20.87
N ILE A 87 2.79 -13.56 19.88
CA ILE A 87 2.19 -13.74 18.55
C ILE A 87 2.91 -14.86 17.81
N ARG A 88 2.29 -16.06 17.84
CA ARG A 88 2.49 -17.09 16.81
C ARG A 88 2.31 -16.39 15.48
N VAL A 89 3.38 -16.26 14.70
CA VAL A 89 3.33 -15.49 13.47
C VAL A 89 2.25 -16.09 12.58
N GLY A 90 1.20 -15.30 12.35
CA GLY A 90 0.07 -15.75 11.56
C GLY A 90 0.57 -16.12 10.17
N ASN A 91 -0.06 -17.13 9.57
CA ASN A 91 0.13 -17.51 8.17
C ASN A 91 -0.42 -16.42 7.23
N VAL A 92 0.11 -15.20 7.37
CA VAL A 92 -0.35 -13.96 6.75
C VAL A 92 0.56 -13.69 5.57
N GLU A 93 -0.06 -13.55 4.40
CA GLU A 93 0.58 -13.06 3.20
C GLU A 93 0.26 -11.58 3.05
N LEU A 94 1.28 -10.75 2.86
CA LEU A 94 1.16 -9.30 2.69
C LEU A 94 2.05 -8.82 1.54
N PHE A 95 1.60 -7.78 0.84
CA PHE A 95 2.37 -7.11 -0.20
C PHE A 95 3.17 -5.97 0.42
N ARG A 96 4.45 -5.83 0.04
CA ARG A 96 5.34 -4.78 0.55
C ARG A 96 5.79 -3.86 -0.57
N VAL A 97 5.78 -2.57 -0.25
CA VAL A 97 6.53 -1.54 -0.97
C VAL A 97 7.53 -0.94 0.02
N THR A 98 8.81 -1.29 -0.09
CA THR A 98 9.88 -0.72 0.76
C THR A 98 10.80 0.18 -0.05
N TYR A 99 11.34 1.23 0.57
CA TYR A 99 12.25 2.17 -0.08
C TYR A 99 13.69 1.92 0.36
N GLU A 100 14.35 1.00 -0.33
CA GLU A 100 15.71 0.55 -0.03
C GLU A 100 16.75 1.49 -0.62
N VAL A 101 17.88 1.60 0.07
CA VAL A 101 19.06 2.34 -0.41
C VAL A 101 19.74 1.53 -1.50
N GLU A 102 20.13 2.17 -2.61
CA GLU A 102 20.74 1.51 -3.77
C GLU A 102 21.92 0.64 -3.35
N SER A 103 22.79 1.12 -2.44
CA SER A 103 23.97 0.38 -1.98
C SER A 103 23.65 -1.00 -1.41
N LEU A 104 22.50 -1.17 -0.74
CA LEU A 104 22.03 -2.41 -0.12
C LEU A 104 21.32 -3.35 -1.11
N MET A 105 20.93 -2.85 -2.29
CA MET A 105 20.21 -3.64 -3.27
C MET A 105 21.09 -4.71 -3.94
N PHE A 106 20.46 -5.84 -4.29
CA PHE A 106 21.07 -6.88 -5.10
C PHE A 106 21.55 -6.34 -6.47
N ALA A 107 22.65 -6.89 -6.98
CA ALA A 107 23.25 -6.48 -8.25
C ALA A 107 22.29 -6.61 -9.45
N SER A 108 21.35 -7.55 -9.41
CA SER A 108 20.27 -7.68 -10.41
C SER A 108 19.32 -6.47 -10.39
N ASN A 109 18.92 -5.99 -9.21
CA ASN A 109 18.05 -4.83 -9.05
C ASN A 109 18.76 -3.56 -9.51
N LYS A 110 20.02 -3.36 -9.11
CA LYS A 110 20.87 -2.25 -9.58
C LYS A 110 20.96 -2.20 -11.11
N ARG A 111 21.21 -3.36 -11.74
CA ARG A 111 21.24 -3.46 -13.21
C ARG A 111 19.90 -3.10 -13.84
N MET A 112 18.79 -3.60 -13.29
CA MET A 112 17.44 -3.27 -13.80
C MET A 112 17.15 -1.77 -13.71
N ILE A 113 17.43 -1.14 -12.56
CA ILE A 113 17.26 0.29 -12.33
C ILE A 113 18.03 1.09 -13.39
N LYS A 114 19.31 0.78 -13.58
CA LYS A 114 20.17 1.47 -14.56
C LYS A 114 19.72 1.24 -16.00
N CYS A 115 19.45 -0.01 -16.38
CA CYS A 115 19.05 -0.35 -17.75
C CYS A 115 17.71 0.27 -18.16
N LEU A 116 16.77 0.37 -17.23
CA LEU A 116 15.45 0.92 -17.51
C LEU A 116 15.38 2.43 -17.24
N GLY A 117 16.37 3.05 -16.60
CA GLY A 117 16.32 4.45 -16.18
C GLY A 117 15.16 4.67 -15.20
N LEU A 118 15.08 3.82 -14.16
CA LEU A 118 13.99 3.90 -13.19
C LEU A 118 14.15 5.09 -12.26
N GLU A 119 13.03 5.70 -11.90
CA GLU A 119 12.99 6.91 -11.09
C GLU A 119 13.36 6.61 -9.63
N SER A 120 14.23 7.44 -9.04
CA SER A 120 14.52 7.38 -7.61
C SER A 120 13.41 8.06 -6.81
N SER A 121 13.09 7.46 -5.67
CA SER A 121 12.11 8.00 -4.73
C SER A 121 12.71 9.13 -3.90
N GLY A 122 13.98 9.00 -3.52
CA GLY A 122 14.75 10.00 -2.77
C GLY A 122 16.24 9.90 -3.11
N GLU A 123 17.09 10.42 -2.22
CA GLU A 123 18.56 10.29 -2.35
C GLU A 123 18.94 8.80 -2.30
N ASP A 124 19.29 8.25 -3.47
CA ASP A 124 19.65 6.85 -3.71
C ASP A 124 18.66 5.82 -3.17
N ARG A 125 17.36 6.15 -3.13
CA ARG A 125 16.30 5.23 -2.68
C ARG A 125 15.42 4.78 -3.83
N PHE A 126 15.16 3.47 -3.88
CA PHE A 126 14.34 2.85 -4.91
C PHE A 126 13.30 1.92 -4.27
N PRO A 127 12.08 1.85 -4.84
CA PRO A 127 11.05 0.96 -4.35
C PRO A 127 11.37 -0.50 -4.67
N VAL A 128 11.16 -1.38 -3.69
CA VAL A 128 11.13 -2.83 -3.84
C VAL A 128 9.70 -3.32 -3.66
N PHE A 129 9.25 -4.14 -4.58
CA PHE A 129 7.90 -4.72 -4.62
C PHE A 129 8.01 -6.22 -4.43
N ASP A 130 7.53 -6.73 -3.30
CA ASP A 130 7.51 -8.16 -3.02
C ASP A 130 6.24 -8.57 -2.26
N VAL A 131 5.95 -9.87 -2.31
CA VAL A 131 4.93 -10.46 -1.44
C VAL A 131 5.63 -11.37 -0.45
N VAL A 132 5.37 -11.13 0.83
CA VAL A 132 5.93 -11.89 1.95
C VAL A 132 4.84 -12.67 2.63
N ARG A 133 5.14 -13.92 2.93
CA ARG A 133 4.34 -14.79 3.77
C ARG A 133 5.19 -15.23 4.94
N CYS A 134 4.69 -15.04 6.16
CA CYS A 134 5.31 -15.68 7.31
C CYS A 134 4.68 -17.04 7.55
N ARG A 135 5.52 -18.08 7.66
CA ARG A 135 5.09 -19.43 7.97
C ARG A 135 4.86 -19.58 9.48
N PRO A 136 4.03 -20.55 9.93
CA PRO A 136 3.89 -20.86 11.35
C PRO A 136 5.21 -21.19 12.07
N SER A 137 6.24 -21.61 11.33
CA SER A 137 7.61 -21.83 11.82
C SER A 137 8.39 -20.55 12.11
N GLY A 138 7.87 -19.38 11.73
CA GLY A 138 8.58 -18.09 11.79
C GLY A 138 9.43 -17.79 10.56
N GLU A 139 9.53 -18.72 9.60
CA GLU A 139 10.26 -18.50 8.35
C GLU A 139 9.51 -17.52 7.44
N LEU A 140 10.25 -16.61 6.81
CA LEU A 140 9.73 -15.70 5.79
C LEU A 140 9.91 -16.32 4.40
N GLU A 141 8.81 -16.37 3.66
CA GLU A 141 8.78 -16.79 2.27
C GLU A 141 8.47 -15.57 1.39
N PHE A 142 9.33 -15.35 0.39
CA PHE A 142 9.23 -14.23 -0.54
C PHE A 142 8.85 -14.72 -1.92
N ARG A 143 7.94 -14.02 -2.58
CA ARG A 143 7.64 -14.23 -4.00
C ARG A 143 7.53 -12.91 -4.75
N ASN A 144 7.73 -12.98 -6.07
CA ASN A 144 7.39 -11.87 -6.93
C ASN A 144 5.87 -11.63 -6.90
N PRO A 145 5.42 -10.37 -6.96
CA PRO A 145 4.01 -10.06 -7.15
C PRO A 145 3.47 -10.55 -8.50
N THR A 146 2.16 -10.71 -8.58
CA THR A 146 1.45 -10.90 -9.85
C THR A 146 1.16 -9.55 -10.53
N PHE A 147 0.82 -9.59 -11.82
CA PHE A 147 0.42 -8.38 -12.56
C PHE A 147 -0.76 -7.65 -11.89
N GLU A 148 -1.79 -8.37 -11.46
CA GLU A 148 -2.96 -7.79 -10.79
C GLU A 148 -2.61 -7.15 -9.43
N GLU A 149 -1.72 -7.76 -8.66
CA GLU A 149 -1.24 -7.20 -7.39
C GLU A 149 -0.45 -5.90 -7.61
N LEU A 150 0.36 -5.83 -8.67
CA LEU A 150 1.07 -4.62 -9.06
C LEU A 150 0.11 -3.52 -9.57
N ARG A 151 -0.90 -3.89 -10.35
CA ARG A 151 -1.94 -2.97 -10.80
C ARG A 151 -2.71 -2.37 -9.62
N PHE A 152 -3.08 -3.21 -8.67
CA PHE A 152 -3.68 -2.75 -7.42
C PHE A 152 -2.74 -1.80 -6.68
N CYS A 153 -1.47 -2.20 -6.49
CA CYS A 153 -0.45 -1.38 -5.84
C CYS A 153 -0.28 0.00 -6.49
N TYR A 154 -0.28 0.10 -7.83
CA TYR A 154 -0.24 1.39 -8.52
C TYR A 154 -1.39 2.31 -8.08
N GLY A 155 -2.63 1.79 -8.09
CA GLY A 155 -3.81 2.55 -7.66
C GLY A 155 -3.70 3.02 -6.21
N VAL A 156 -3.21 2.14 -5.32
CA VAL A 156 -2.95 2.48 -3.91
C VAL A 156 -1.91 3.58 -3.78
N LEU A 157 -0.76 3.47 -4.45
CA LEU A 157 0.34 4.45 -4.33
C LEU A 157 -0.10 5.84 -4.78
N MET A 158 -0.79 5.91 -5.93
CA MET A 158 -1.31 7.17 -6.47
C MET A 158 -2.34 7.80 -5.53
N ALA A 159 -3.31 7.02 -5.07
CA ALA A 159 -4.35 7.53 -4.18
C ALA A 159 -3.78 7.92 -2.81
N ALA A 160 -2.88 7.11 -2.24
CA ALA A 160 -2.24 7.40 -0.97
C ALA A 160 -1.51 8.75 -1.00
N ALA A 161 -0.79 9.05 -2.09
CA ALA A 161 -0.06 10.30 -2.26
C ALA A 161 -0.97 11.54 -2.22
N LEU A 162 -2.21 11.40 -2.69
CA LEU A 162 -3.22 12.45 -2.70
C LEU A 162 -3.98 12.56 -1.38
N VAL A 163 -4.25 11.42 -0.72
CA VAL A 163 -5.15 11.38 0.44
C VAL A 163 -4.42 11.59 1.76
N HIS A 164 -3.21 11.05 1.94
CA HIS A 164 -2.51 11.18 3.23
C HIS A 164 -2.26 12.64 3.67
N PRO A 165 -2.07 13.64 2.78
CA PRO A 165 -1.94 15.03 3.18
C PRO A 165 -3.21 15.60 3.81
N LEU A 166 -4.39 15.08 3.43
CA LEU A 166 -5.71 15.55 3.89
C LEU A 166 -6.04 15.11 5.33
N LEU A 167 -5.23 14.22 5.92
CA LEU A 167 -5.45 13.80 7.30
C LEU A 167 -5.31 14.99 8.24
N GLU A 168 -6.34 15.24 9.04
CA GLU A 168 -6.35 16.28 10.08
C GLU A 168 -5.98 15.65 11.43
N GLY A 169 -5.06 16.29 12.16
CA GLY A 169 -4.69 15.83 13.50
C GLY A 169 -5.82 16.05 14.49
N ASP A 170 -6.11 15.04 15.31
CA ASP A 170 -7.03 15.15 16.44
C ASP A 170 -6.33 16.00 17.52
N GLY A 171 -6.67 17.29 17.60
CA GLY A 171 -6.00 18.31 18.42
C GLY A 171 -6.10 18.14 19.95
N GLY A 172 -6.30 16.92 20.44
CA GLY A 172 -6.41 16.60 21.87
C GLY A 172 -5.06 16.64 22.59
N GLY A 173 -4.87 17.64 23.46
CA GLY A 173 -3.67 17.88 24.26
C GLY A 173 -3.29 16.75 25.23
N ALA A 174 -2.60 15.74 24.73
CA ALA A 174 -1.93 14.72 25.54
C ALA A 174 -0.40 14.77 25.35
N PRO A 175 0.40 14.33 26.35
CA PRO A 175 1.85 14.57 26.39
C PRO A 175 2.61 13.96 25.20
N ILE A 176 3.62 14.70 24.73
CA ILE A 176 4.33 14.60 23.45
C ILE A 176 5.06 13.27 23.20
N TYR A 177 5.24 12.41 24.21
CA TYR A 177 6.13 11.24 24.10
C TYR A 177 5.45 9.87 23.92
N ALA A 178 4.11 9.78 23.89
CA ALA A 178 3.45 8.47 23.97
C ALA A 178 2.26 8.22 23.02
N ARG A 179 1.82 9.19 22.21
CA ARG A 179 0.70 8.97 21.29
C ARG A 179 1.15 8.96 19.84
N LEU A 180 0.85 7.84 19.15
CA LEU A 180 0.62 7.82 17.71
C LEU A 180 -0.22 9.06 17.35
N ALA A 181 0.16 9.80 16.32
CA ALA A 181 -0.62 10.94 15.85
C ALA A 181 -2.05 10.47 15.58
N ALA A 182 -3.01 10.87 16.41
CA ALA A 182 -4.40 10.56 16.18
C ALA A 182 -4.89 11.45 15.03
N PHE A 183 -5.54 10.86 14.04
CA PHE A 183 -6.18 11.59 12.96
C PHE A 183 -7.68 11.50 13.11
N GLN A 184 -8.38 12.54 12.67
CA GLN A 184 -9.82 12.46 12.50
C GLN A 184 -10.19 11.38 11.47
N PRO A 185 -11.37 10.75 11.60
CA PRO A 185 -11.85 9.85 10.58
C PRO A 185 -11.91 10.53 9.22
N LEU A 186 -11.42 9.84 8.19
CA LEU A 186 -11.37 10.32 6.81
C LEU A 186 -11.93 9.25 5.90
N ILE A 187 -12.71 9.65 4.90
CA ILE A 187 -13.07 8.82 3.75
C ILE A 187 -12.95 9.72 2.54
N GLU A 188 -12.00 9.41 1.67
CA GLU A 188 -11.76 10.19 0.47
C GLU A 188 -11.76 9.26 -0.74
N THR A 189 -12.32 9.74 -1.85
CA THR A 189 -12.33 9.01 -3.12
C THR A 189 -11.70 9.85 -4.20
N VAL A 190 -10.63 9.33 -4.79
CA VAL A 190 -9.88 10.03 -5.85
C VAL A 190 -9.91 9.20 -7.13
N ASP A 191 -9.98 9.87 -8.27
CA ASP A 191 -9.85 9.21 -9.56
C ASP A 191 -8.37 9.12 -9.96
N VAL A 192 -7.91 7.89 -10.16
CA VAL A 192 -6.55 7.58 -10.60
C VAL A 192 -6.58 7.20 -12.08
N GLN A 193 -5.75 7.87 -12.88
CA GLN A 193 -5.57 7.52 -14.29
C GLN A 193 -4.71 6.27 -14.42
N TRP A 194 -5.25 5.22 -15.04
CA TRP A 194 -4.43 4.09 -15.46
C TRP A 194 -3.43 4.53 -16.53
N PRO A 195 -2.15 4.16 -16.39
CA PRO A 195 -1.19 4.27 -17.48
C PRO A 195 -1.62 3.35 -18.62
N ALA A 196 -1.22 3.68 -19.85
CA ALA A 196 -1.62 2.94 -21.05
C ALA A 196 -1.21 1.45 -21.01
N GLU A 197 -0.26 1.08 -20.16
CA GLU A 197 0.17 -0.30 -19.96
C GLU A 197 -0.78 -1.15 -19.08
N PHE A 198 -1.68 -0.51 -18.34
CA PHE A 198 -2.60 -1.16 -17.38
C PHE A 198 -4.03 -1.30 -17.93
N SER A 199 -4.36 -0.59 -19.01
CA SER A 199 -5.69 -0.53 -19.60
C SER A 199 -5.62 -0.52 -21.13
N LYS A 200 -6.73 -0.86 -21.80
CA LYS A 200 -6.83 -0.75 -23.27
C LYS A 200 -7.16 0.69 -23.74
N GLY A 201 -7.02 1.70 -22.88
CA GLY A 201 -7.42 3.08 -23.10
C GLY A 201 -7.13 3.99 -21.91
N THR A 202 -7.59 5.24 -21.94
CA THR A 202 -7.47 6.21 -20.83
C THR A 202 -8.56 5.99 -19.78
N ASP A 203 -8.52 4.85 -19.11
CA ASP A 203 -9.52 4.49 -18.10
C ASP A 203 -9.15 5.13 -16.75
N LEU A 204 -10.08 5.89 -16.16
CA LEU A 204 -10.00 6.33 -14.78
C LEU A 204 -10.50 5.20 -13.85
N VAL A 205 -9.86 5.02 -12.70
CA VAL A 205 -10.34 4.17 -11.62
C VAL A 205 -10.56 5.01 -10.37
N SER A 206 -11.75 4.90 -9.78
CA SER A 206 -12.00 5.53 -8.49
C SER A 206 -11.35 4.69 -7.39
N VAL A 207 -10.54 5.34 -6.56
CA VAL A 207 -9.87 4.74 -5.41
C VAL A 207 -10.34 5.42 -4.14
N THR A 208 -11.01 4.67 -3.28
CA THR A 208 -11.46 5.14 -1.97
C THR A 208 -10.47 4.72 -0.89
N ILE A 209 -10.02 5.67 -0.08
CA ILE A 209 -9.18 5.43 1.10
C ILE A 209 -9.96 5.89 2.34
N SER A 210 -9.98 5.05 3.38
CA SER A 210 -10.60 5.39 4.66
C SER A 210 -9.65 5.21 5.85
N HIS A 211 -9.78 6.09 6.83
CA HIS A 211 -9.13 6.00 8.14
C HIS A 211 -10.18 6.23 9.23
N PRO A 212 -10.31 5.36 10.25
CA PRO A 212 -9.76 4.00 10.30
C PRO A 212 -10.34 3.10 9.19
N PRO A 213 -9.79 1.89 8.97
CA PRO A 213 -10.35 0.95 7.98
C PRO A 213 -11.82 0.65 8.27
N ASN A 214 -12.61 0.41 7.23
CA ASN A 214 -14.05 0.09 7.28
C ASN A 214 -14.97 1.22 7.80
N HIS A 215 -14.47 2.44 8.00
CA HIS A 215 -15.36 3.60 8.15
C HIS A 215 -15.97 3.94 6.77
N GLY A 216 -17.30 3.80 6.68
CA GLY A 216 -18.18 4.38 5.65
C GLY A 216 -18.29 3.71 4.28
N TYR A 217 -18.13 2.40 4.20
CA TYR A 217 -18.84 1.61 3.18
C TYR A 217 -19.93 0.76 3.83
N GLN A 218 -20.94 1.41 4.42
CA GLN A 218 -22.25 0.78 4.47
C GLN A 218 -22.83 0.95 3.08
N GLU A 219 -22.79 -0.09 2.24
CA GLU A 219 -23.78 -0.16 1.17
C GLU A 219 -25.12 0.00 1.87
N LYS A 220 -25.87 1.05 1.53
CA LYS A 220 -27.30 1.07 1.86
C LYS A 220 -27.84 -0.19 1.20
N ILE A 221 -28.08 -1.22 2.00
CA ILE A 221 -29.02 -2.26 1.64
C ILE A 221 -30.32 -1.48 1.51
N THR A 222 -30.67 -1.09 0.28
CA THR A 222 -32.06 -0.78 -0.04
C THR A 222 -32.81 -2.07 0.19
N GLU A 223 -33.23 -2.27 1.43
CA GLU A 223 -34.36 -3.11 1.76
C GLU A 223 -35.53 -2.54 0.98
N HIS A 224 -35.80 -3.12 -0.19
CA HIS A 224 -37.11 -2.99 -0.81
C HIS A 224 -38.11 -3.74 0.08
N SER A 225 -38.52 -3.08 1.15
CA SER A 225 -39.69 -3.42 1.93
C SER A 225 -40.90 -2.89 1.15
N GLN A 226 -41.54 -3.85 0.50
CA GLN A 226 -42.95 -3.94 0.06
C GLN A 226 -43.86 -2.72 0.23
N GLY A 227 -44.58 -2.42 -0.85
CA GLY A 227 -45.97 -1.94 -0.84
C GLY A 227 -46.81 -2.91 -1.65
#